data_AF-A0A920QIM1-F1
#
_entry.id   AF-A0A920QIM1-F1
#
_cell.length_a   1.000
_cell.length_b   1.000
_cell.length_c   1.000
_cell.angle_alpha   90.00
_cell.angle_beta   90.00
_cell.angle_gamma   90.00
#
_symmetry.space_group_name_H-M   'P 1'
#
loop_
_entity.id
_entity.type
_entity.pdbx_description
1 polymer ?
#
loop_
_entity_poly.entity_id
_entity_poly.type
_entity_poly.pdbx_seq_one_letter_code
_entity_poly.pdbx_strand_id
1 'polypeptide(L)'
;MLKNLDPLLTPELLYVLRAMGHGDVLTITDRNFPSDSVASTTVHGSLIRLDGAGIPEAARAVFSVFPLDSFVDAPIHYMEVVGEPETILEVHKDLHNIPLGKLTS
;
A
#
# COMPACT_ATOMS: atom_id res chain seq x y z
N MET A 1 -15.29 -12.04 4.93
CA MET A 1 -15.07 -11.25 6.16
C MET A 1 -14.50 -12.13 7.24
N LEU A 2 -13.36 -11.75 7.81
CA LEU A 2 -12.72 -12.44 8.94
C LEU A 2 -12.77 -11.53 10.17
N LYS A 3 -12.75 -12.14 11.37
CA LYS A 3 -12.73 -11.36 12.62
C LYS A 3 -11.38 -10.65 12.75
N ASN A 4 -11.41 -9.39 13.20
CA ASN A 4 -10.23 -8.55 13.46
C ASN A 4 -9.36 -8.23 12.23
N LEU A 5 -9.89 -8.38 11.02
CA LEU A 5 -9.22 -7.97 9.79
C LEU A 5 -10.10 -6.96 9.03
N ASP A 6 -9.46 -5.97 8.44
CA ASP A 6 -10.14 -4.98 7.62
C ASP A 6 -10.84 -5.67 6.42
N PRO A 7 -12.12 -5.36 6.11
CA PRO A 7 -12.83 -5.90 4.95
C PRO A 7 -12.11 -5.75 3.60
N LEU A 8 -11.31 -4.70 3.43
CA LEU A 8 -10.56 -4.44 2.20
C LEU A 8 -9.42 -5.44 1.99
N LEU A 9 -9.02 -6.16 3.03
CA LEU A 9 -8.06 -7.26 2.92
C LEU A 9 -8.75 -8.48 2.28
N THR A 10 -8.87 -8.44 0.96
CA THR A 10 -9.39 -9.55 0.16
C THR A 10 -8.52 -10.80 0.34
N PRO A 11 -9.04 -12.01 0.05
CA PRO A 11 -8.26 -13.24 0.17
C PRO A 11 -6.94 -13.21 -0.63
N GLU A 12 -6.98 -12.62 -1.83
CA GLU A 12 -5.79 -12.49 -2.69
C GLU A 12 -4.79 -11.48 -2.13
N LEU A 13 -5.25 -10.32 -1.65
CA LEU A 13 -4.37 -9.33 -1.02
C LEU A 13 -3.69 -9.89 0.23
N LEU A 14 -4.43 -10.60 1.08
CA LEU A 14 -3.85 -11.27 2.26
C LEU A 14 -2.80 -12.32 1.87
N TYR A 15 -3.05 -13.08 0.81
CA TYR A 15 -2.09 -14.06 0.30
C TYR A 15 -0.79 -13.36 -0.12
N VAL A 16 -0.88 -12.30 -0.94
CA VAL A 16 0.30 -11.57 -1.41
C VAL A 16 1.07 -10.95 -0.25
N LEU A 17 0.40 -10.21 0.63
CA LEU A 17 1.04 -9.59 1.80
C LEU A 17 1.74 -10.62 2.70
N ARG A 18 1.16 -11.83 2.86
CA ARG A 18 1.75 -12.89 3.68
C ARG A 18 2.93 -13.59 3.01
N ALA A 19 2.94 -13.63 1.67
CA ALA A 19 4.00 -14.25 0.88
C ALA A 19 5.22 -13.34 0.70
N MET A 20 5.06 -12.02 0.82
CA MET A 20 6.15 -11.05 0.76
C MET A 20 7.20 -11.30 1.86
N GLY A 21 8.47 -11.22 1.46
CA GLY A 21 9.63 -11.27 2.33
C GLY A 21 10.10 -9.88 2.77
N HIS A 22 11.15 -9.85 3.60
CA HIS A 22 11.79 -8.60 3.98
C HIS A 22 12.41 -7.92 2.76
N GLY A 23 12.12 -6.63 2.58
CA GLY A 23 12.56 -5.83 1.45
C GLY A 23 11.69 -5.94 0.19
N ASP A 24 10.68 -6.82 0.17
CA ASP A 24 9.69 -6.79 -0.91
C ASP A 24 8.85 -5.51 -0.85
N VAL A 25 8.52 -5.00 -2.02
CA VAL A 25 7.79 -3.74 -2.17
C VAL A 25 6.40 -3.96 -2.77
N LEU A 26 5.46 -3.15 -2.30
CA LEU A 26 4.08 -3.08 -2.79
C LEU A 26 3.81 -1.64 -3.24
N THR A 27 3.05 -1.47 -4.31
CA THR A 27 2.54 -0.15 -4.73
C THR A 27 1.03 -0.10 -4.59
N ILE A 28 0.52 0.91 -3.88
CA ILE A 28 -0.91 1.26 -3.86
C ILE A 28 -1.11 2.37 -4.89
N THR A 29 -2.01 2.17 -5.85
CA THR A 29 -2.13 3.02 -7.03
C THR A 29 -3.51 3.63 -7.15
N ASP A 30 -3.60 4.83 -7.72
CA ASP A 30 -4.87 5.49 -8.00
C ASP A 30 -5.47 4.99 -9.32
N ARG A 31 -6.65 5.52 -9.67
CA ARG A 31 -7.36 5.16 -10.92
C ARG A 31 -6.68 5.65 -12.20
N ASN A 32 -5.67 6.51 -12.11
CA ASN A 32 -4.98 7.10 -13.27
C ASN A 32 -3.67 6.36 -13.58
N PHE A 33 -3.12 5.64 -12.61
CA PHE A 33 -1.94 4.80 -12.79
C PHE A 33 -2.21 3.64 -13.79
N PRO A 34 -1.25 3.27 -14.65
CA PRO A 34 -1.42 2.19 -15.63
C PRO A 34 -1.27 0.80 -14.99
N SER A 35 -2.12 0.49 -14.01
CA SER A 35 -1.98 -0.65 -13.11
C SER A 35 -2.05 -2.00 -13.83
N ASP A 36 -2.89 -2.15 -14.86
CA ASP A 36 -2.97 -3.39 -15.64
C ASP A 36 -1.63 -3.78 -16.28
N SER A 37 -0.99 -2.83 -16.98
CA SER A 37 0.30 -3.11 -17.64
C SER A 37 1.42 -3.31 -16.63
N VAL A 38 1.49 -2.49 -15.58
CA VAL A 38 2.57 -2.57 -14.59
C VAL A 38 2.45 -3.85 -13.75
N ALA A 39 1.23 -4.25 -13.39
CA ALA A 39 1.02 -5.47 -12.59
C ALA A 39 1.55 -6.72 -13.31
N SER A 40 1.44 -6.77 -14.64
CA SER A 40 1.95 -7.90 -15.45
C SER A 40 3.47 -8.08 -15.37
N THR A 41 4.21 -7.05 -14.93
CA THR A 41 5.67 -7.11 -14.75
C THR A 41 6.09 -7.29 -13.29
N THR A 42 5.14 -7.38 -12.35
CA THR A 42 5.43 -7.64 -10.92
C THR A 42 5.56 -9.12 -10.64
N VAL A 43 6.04 -9.46 -9.43
CA VAL A 43 6.14 -10.86 -8.97
C VAL A 43 4.76 -11.54 -8.91
N HIS A 44 3.71 -10.82 -8.49
CA HIS A 44 2.34 -11.36 -8.47
C HIS A 44 1.75 -11.52 -9.88
N GLY A 45 2.20 -10.70 -10.83
CA GLY A 45 1.86 -10.82 -12.26
C GLY A 45 0.43 -10.42 -12.63
N SER A 46 -0.39 -9.95 -11.69
CA SER A 46 -1.77 -9.52 -11.94
C SER A 46 -2.21 -8.39 -11.02
N LEU A 47 -3.22 -7.63 -11.44
CA LEU A 47 -3.74 -6.48 -10.69
C LEU A 47 -4.72 -6.94 -9.60
N ILE A 48 -4.44 -6.57 -8.35
CA ILE A 48 -5.40 -6.68 -7.25
C ILE A 48 -6.23 -5.41 -7.20
N ARG A 49 -7.55 -5.53 -7.40
CA ARG A 49 -8.48 -4.39 -7.40
C ARG A 49 -9.14 -4.20 -6.04
N LEU A 50 -9.14 -2.96 -5.55
CA LEU A 50 -9.87 -2.51 -4.36
C LEU A 50 -10.87 -1.42 -4.76
N ASP A 51 -11.84 -1.79 -5.60
CA ASP A 51 -12.78 -0.85 -6.19
C ASP A 51 -13.60 -0.12 -5.11
N GLY A 52 -13.67 1.21 -5.21
CA GLY A 52 -14.41 2.06 -4.29
C GLY A 52 -13.65 2.47 -3.02
N ALA A 53 -12.45 1.94 -2.79
CA ALA A 53 -11.55 2.43 -1.74
C ALA A 53 -10.65 3.55 -2.25
N GLY A 54 -10.43 4.58 -1.44
CA GLY A 54 -9.38 5.57 -1.68
C GLY A 54 -8.02 5.06 -1.22
N ILE A 55 -6.96 5.80 -1.59
CA ILE A 55 -5.59 5.48 -1.19
C ILE A 55 -5.44 5.42 0.34
N PRO A 56 -5.98 6.37 1.14
CA PRO A 56 -5.85 6.29 2.60
C PRO A 56 -6.57 5.07 3.20
N GLU A 57 -7.73 4.67 2.66
CA GLU A 57 -8.46 3.47 3.11
C GLU A 57 -7.67 2.20 2.82
N ALA A 58 -7.17 2.05 1.59
CA ALA A 58 -6.37 0.90 1.19
C ALA A 58 -5.07 0.81 2.02
N ALA A 59 -4.37 1.93 2.21
CA ALA A 59 -3.14 1.98 3.00
C ALA A 59 -3.39 1.63 4.47
N ARG A 60 -4.47 2.12 5.09
CA ARG A 60 -4.86 1.72 6.47
C ARG A 60 -5.09 0.23 6.59
N ALA A 61 -5.81 -0.36 5.64
CA ALA A 61 -6.06 -1.80 5.64
C ALA A 61 -4.75 -2.60 5.54
N VAL A 62 -3.86 -2.21 4.61
CA VAL A 62 -2.55 -2.86 4.43
C VAL A 62 -1.68 -2.71 5.67
N PHE A 63 -1.49 -1.49 6.19
CA PHE A 63 -0.62 -1.22 7.35
C PHE A 63 -1.14 -1.83 8.67
N SER A 64 -2.40 -2.28 8.71
CA SER A 64 -2.92 -3.03 9.85
C SER A 64 -2.30 -4.42 10.02
N VAL A 65 -1.72 -4.98 8.95
CA VAL A 65 -1.13 -6.32 8.93
C VAL A 65 0.29 -6.37 8.34
N PHE A 66 0.70 -5.33 7.61
CA PHE A 66 1.99 -5.28 6.91
C PHE A 66 2.99 -4.38 7.67
N PRO A 67 4.09 -4.95 8.22
CA PRO A 67 5.16 -4.16 8.83
C PRO A 67 5.91 -3.36 7.76
N LEU A 68 6.15 -2.08 8.04
CA LEU A 68 7.08 -1.29 7.25
C LEU A 68 8.52 -1.59 7.67
N ASP A 69 9.43 -1.47 6.70
CA ASP A 69 10.85 -1.75 6.91
C ASP A 69 11.51 -0.67 7.78
N SER A 70 12.00 -1.07 8.96
CA SER A 70 12.69 -0.19 9.90
C SER A 70 14.19 -0.03 9.62
N PHE A 71 14.72 -0.71 8.62
CA PHE A 71 16.15 -0.68 8.27
C PHE A 71 16.46 0.31 7.13
N VAL A 72 15.46 1.05 6.66
CA VAL A 72 15.58 2.09 5.62
C VAL A 72 15.04 3.43 6.12
N ASP A 73 15.59 4.53 5.61
CA ASP A 73 15.23 5.88 6.06
C ASP A 73 13.78 6.26 5.66
N ALA A 74 13.34 5.82 4.49
CA ALA A 74 12.02 6.12 3.94
C ALA A 74 11.35 4.84 3.43
N PRO A 75 10.57 4.12 4.27
CA PRO A 75 9.87 2.90 3.83
C PRO A 75 8.59 3.18 3.03
N ILE A 76 8.17 4.44 2.94
CA ILE A 76 7.01 4.90 2.16
C ILE A 76 7.49 5.92 1.15
N HIS A 77 7.12 5.72 -0.12
CA HIS A 77 7.39 6.65 -1.21
C HIS A 77 6.08 7.01 -1.92
N TYR A 78 6.01 8.23 -2.45
CA TYR A 78 4.91 8.71 -3.28
C TYR A 78 5.47 9.51 -4.45
N MET A 79 4.66 9.69 -5.49
CA MET A 79 5.07 10.45 -6.68
C MET A 79 5.09 11.96 -6.37
N GLU A 80 6.16 12.62 -6.80
CA GLU A 80 6.25 14.09 -6.77
C GLU A 80 5.25 14.73 -7.75
N VAL A 81 4.80 15.94 -7.42
CA VAL A 81 4.01 16.74 -8.34
C VAL A 81 4.94 17.25 -9.45
N VAL A 82 4.51 17.07 -10.71
CA VAL A 82 5.31 17.45 -11.88
C VAL A 82 5.62 18.95 -11.86
N GLY A 83 6.91 19.28 -11.79
CA GLY A 83 7.38 20.67 -11.75
C GLY A 83 7.31 21.32 -10.36
N GLU A 84 6.82 20.60 -9.35
CA GLU A 84 6.63 21.10 -7.99
C GLU A 84 7.07 20.03 -6.94
N PRO A 85 8.36 19.69 -6.85
CA PRO A 85 8.84 18.57 -6.01
C PRO A 85 8.57 18.75 -4.52
N GLU A 86 8.48 20.00 -4.04
CA GLU A 86 8.21 20.33 -2.64
C GLU A 86 6.71 20.31 -2.29
N THR A 87 5.82 20.09 -3.26
CA THR A 87 4.38 20.12 -3.03
C THR A 87 3.90 18.86 -2.32
N ILE A 88 3.39 19.04 -1.11
CA ILE A 88 2.78 17.97 -0.30
C ILE A 88 1.25 18.03 -0.42
N LEU A 89 0.68 17.03 -1.10
CA LEU A 89 -0.77 16.88 -1.27
C LEU A 89 -1.43 16.37 0.02
N GLU A 90 -2.74 16.60 0.15
CA GLU A 90 -3.52 16.10 1.30
C GLU A 90 -3.42 14.58 1.45
N VAL A 91 -3.45 13.83 0.34
CA VAL A 91 -3.28 12.37 0.37
C VAL A 91 -1.91 11.93 0.92
N HIS A 92 -0.86 12.73 0.72
CA HIS A 92 0.46 12.45 1.30
C HIS A 92 0.39 12.61 2.83
N LYS A 93 -0.25 13.69 3.31
CA LYS A 93 -0.46 13.93 4.74
C LYS A 93 -1.31 12.85 5.38
N ASP A 94 -2.37 12.42 4.71
CA ASP A 94 -3.23 11.33 5.17
C ASP A 94 -2.43 10.05 5.39
N LEU A 95 -1.56 9.68 4.44
CA LEU A 95 -0.68 8.51 4.56
C LEU A 95 0.27 8.62 5.76
N HIS A 96 0.88 9.78 5.98
CA HIS A 96 1.77 10.01 7.14
C HIS A 96 1.05 9.90 8.49
N ASN A 97 -0.25 10.17 8.53
CA ASN A 97 -1.05 10.11 9.75
C ASN A 97 -1.65 8.72 10.04
N ILE A 98 -1.45 7.73 9.16
CA ILE A 98 -1.96 6.38 9.38
C ILE A 98 -1.19 5.72 10.53
N PRO A 99 -1.88 5.25 11.59
CA PRO A 99 -1.25 4.47 12.64
C PRO A 99 -0.72 3.16 12.06
N LEU A 100 0.57 2.90 12.23
CA LEU A 100 1.14 1.60 11.91
C LEU A 100 0.69 0.57 12.95
N GLY A 101 0.29 -0.62 12.49
CA GLY A 101 -0.06 -1.72 13.38
C GLY A 101 1.07 -2.01 14.36
N LYS A 102 0.76 -2.16 15.66
CA LYS A 102 1.71 -2.64 16.65
C LYS A 102 1.99 -4.12 16.38
N LEU A 103 2.93 -4.42 15.50
CA LEU A 103 3.51 -5.75 15.44
C LEU A 103 4.40 -5.88 16.67
N THR A 104 3.90 -6.60 17.67
CA THR A 104 4.70 -7.02 18.83
C THR A 104 5.90 -7.79 18.30
N SER A 105 7.09 -7.22 18.47
CA SER A 105 8.38 -7.91 18.30
C SER A 105 8.45 -9.15 19.17
#